data_AF-A0A1M6MMA2-F1
#
_entry.id   AF-A0A1M6MMA2-F1
#
_cell.length_a   1.000
_cell.length_b   1.000
_cell.length_c   1.000
_cell.angle_alpha   90.00
_cell.angle_beta   90.00
_cell.angle_gamma   90.00
#
_symmetry.space_group_name_H-M   'P 1'
#
loop_
_entity.id
_entity.type
_entity.pdbx_description
1 polymer ?
#
loop_
_entity_poly.entity_id
_entity_poly.type
_entity_poly.pdbx_seq_one_letter_code
_entity_poly.pdbx_strand_id
1 'polypeptide(L)' 'MSRKKQVYEKITALYCRISLDDGGDNESMSISNQKIMLRDFAEKHGMFQYEYYVDDGYTGRNFVEVR' A
#
# COMPACT_ATOMS: atom_id res chain seq x y z
N MET A 1 -38.43 8.09 9.85
CA MET A 1 -37.29 8.54 9.02
C MET A 1 -36.27 7.42 8.94
N SER A 2 -36.10 6.78 7.78
CA SER A 2 -35.20 5.63 7.62
C SER A 2 -33.77 6.11 7.43
N ARG A 3 -32.84 5.66 8.29
CA ARG A 3 -31.43 6.04 8.27
C ARG A 3 -30.81 5.42 7.01
N LYS A 4 -30.48 6.22 5.99
CA LYS A 4 -29.73 5.73 4.82
C LYS A 4 -28.37 5.22 5.31
N LYS A 5 -28.15 3.91 5.18
CA LYS A 5 -26.85 3.28 5.47
C LYS A 5 -25.90 3.73 4.35
N GLN A 6 -24.90 4.54 4.67
CA GLN A 6 -23.83 4.83 3.71
C GLN A 6 -23.12 3.51 3.40
N VAL A 7 -23.13 3.13 2.12
CA VAL A 7 -22.34 2.03 1.60
C VAL A 7 -21.01 2.64 1.22
N TYR A 8 -19.99 2.42 2.04
CA TYR A 8 -18.62 2.70 1.64
C TYR A 8 -18.16 1.54 0.76
N GLU A 9 -17.72 1.84 -0.45
CA GLU A 9 -17.02 0.83 -1.27
C GLU A 9 -15.73 0.43 -0.56
N LYS A 10 -15.47 -0.87 -0.48
CA LYS A 10 -14.27 -1.40 0.18
C LYS A 10 -13.13 -1.38 -0.82
N ILE A 11 -12.02 -0.76 -0.45
CA ILE A 11 -10.78 -0.73 -1.22
C ILE A 11 -9.82 -1.78 -0.65
N THR A 12 -9.08 -2.45 -1.54
CA THR A 12 -8.02 -3.40 -1.22
C THR A 12 -6.69 -2.65 -1.13
N ALA A 13 -6.07 -2.63 0.04
CA ALA A 13 -4.77 -2.01 0.22
C ALA A 13 -3.65 -2.96 -0.23
N LEU A 14 -2.83 -2.55 -1.20
CA LEU A 14 -1.63 -3.25 -1.64
C LEU A 14 -0.39 -2.55 -1.06
N TYR A 15 0.13 -3.07 0.04
CA TYR A 15 1.27 -2.47 0.74
C TYR A 15 2.60 -2.99 0.20
N CYS A 16 3.49 -2.07 -0.18
CA CYS A 16 4.85 -2.36 -0.65
C CYS A 16 5.86 -1.66 0.27
N ARG A 17 7.00 -2.28 0.54
CA ARG A 17 8.08 -1.67 1.34
C ARG A 17 9.43 -1.91 0.69
N ILE A 18 10.31 -0.91 0.75
CA ILE A 18 11.69 -1.06 0.26
C ILE A 18 12.41 -2.14 1.07
N SER A 19 13.02 -3.10 0.38
CA SER A 19 13.76 -4.19 1.01
C SER A 19 15.13 -3.73 1.54
N LEU A 20 15.84 -2.93 0.75
CA LEU A 20 17.14 -2.34 1.07
C LEU A 20 17.17 -0.93 0.46
N ASP A 21 17.48 0.08 1.28
CA ASP A 21 17.61 1.45 0.84
C ASP A 21 18.94 1.62 0.10
N ASP A 22 18.91 1.43 -1.22
CA ASP A 22 20.08 1.63 -2.08
C ASP A 22 20.36 3.13 -2.35
N GLY A 23 19.67 4.05 -1.65
CA GLY A 23 19.92 5.50 -1.70
C GLY A 23 19.61 6.15 -3.05
N GLY A 24 18.83 5.48 -3.90
CA GLY A 24 18.43 5.99 -5.20
C GLY A 24 17.10 6.75 -5.13
N ASP A 25 17.04 7.94 -5.74
CA ASP A 25 15.85 8.82 -5.86
C ASP A 25 14.68 8.22 -6.69
N ASN A 26 14.79 6.99 -7.20
CA ASN A 26 13.79 6.35 -8.05
C ASN A 26 13.14 5.15 -7.38
N GLU A 27 11.90 4.82 -7.78
CA GLU A 27 11.22 3.59 -7.36
C GLU A 27 12.16 2.39 -7.52
N SER A 28 12.54 1.76 -6.40
CA SER A 28 13.46 0.63 -6.46
C SER A 28 12.83 -0.51 -7.26
N MET A 29 13.67 -1.27 -7.97
CA MET A 29 13.24 -2.50 -8.67
C MET A 29 12.45 -3.44 -7.75
N SER A 30 12.73 -3.40 -6.44
CA SER A 30 12.01 -4.18 -5.42
C SER A 30 10.55 -3.75 -5.27
N ILE A 31 10.23 -2.45 -5.31
CA ILE A 31 8.86 -1.94 -5.22
C ILE A 31 8.09 -2.26 -6.49
N SER A 32 8.68 -2.04 -7.68
CA SER A 32 8.00 -2.31 -8.94
C SER A 32 7.62 -3.80 -9.06
N ASN A 33 8.52 -4.70 -8.67
CA ASN A 33 8.24 -6.14 -8.64
C ASN A 33 7.14 -6.51 -7.62
N GLN A 34 7.15 -5.89 -6.43
CA GLN A 34 6.09 -6.10 -5.43
C GLN A 34 4.71 -5.67 -5.95
N LYS A 35 4.62 -4.51 -6.62
CA LYS A 35 3.36 -4.02 -7.19
C LYS A 35 2.79 -5.01 -8.21
N ILE A 36 3.63 -5.57 -9.09
CA ILE A 36 3.22 -6.57 -10.08
C ILE A 36 2.63 -7.81 -9.39
N MET A 37 3.33 -8.35 -8.39
CA MET A 37 2.87 -9.55 -7.68
C MET A 37 1.56 -9.32 -6.93
N LEU A 38 1.43 -8.19 -6.23
CA LEU A 38 0.24 -7.85 -5.46
C LEU A 38 -0.97 -7.59 -6.35
N ARG A 39 -0.76 -6.90 -7.48
CA ARG A 39 -1.79 -6.70 -8.50
C ARG A 39 -2.31 -8.02 -9.05
N ASP A 40 -1.41 -8.87 -9.52
CA ASP A 40 -1.75 -10.15 -10.12
C ASP A 40 -2.54 -11.02 -9.13
N PHE A 41 -2.13 -11.03 -7.86
CA PHE A 41 -2.89 -11.67 -6.80
C PHE A 41 -4.29 -11.05 -6.62
N ALA A 42 -4.40 -9.72 -6.51
CA ALA A 42 -5.66 -9.03 -6.29
C ALA A 42 -6.66 -9.29 -7.44
N GLU A 43 -6.19 -9.16 -8.69
CA GLU A 43 -7.00 -9.39 -9.89
C GLU A 43 -7.47 -10.85 -9.99
N LYS A 44 -6.59 -11.82 -9.69
CA LYS A 44 -6.95 -13.25 -9.65
C LYS A 44 -8.02 -13.59 -8.62
N HIS A 45 -8.17 -12.77 -7.56
CA HIS A 45 -9.18 -12.97 -6.51
C HIS A 45 -10.36 -12.00 -6.61
N GLY A 46 -10.51 -11.29 -7.74
CA GLY A 46 -11.64 -10.37 -7.96
C GLY A 46 -11.57 -9.08 -7.14
N MET A 47 -10.41 -8.77 -6.57
CA MET A 47 -10.16 -7.57 -5.77
C MET A 47 -9.73 -6.41 -6.67
N PHE A 48 -10.63 -5.92 -7.54
CA PHE A 48 -10.26 -4.93 -8.58
C PHE A 48 -10.17 -3.49 -8.10
N GLN A 49 -10.81 -3.16 -6.96
CA GLN A 49 -10.65 -1.86 -6.32
C GLN A 49 -9.44 -1.91 -5.39
N TYR A 50 -8.28 -1.49 -5.88
CA TYR A 50 -7.04 -1.50 -5.11
C TYR A 50 -6.26 -0.19 -5.18
N GLU A 51 -5.55 0.10 -4.09
CA GLU A 51 -4.62 1.23 -3.98
C GLU A 51 -3.27 0.74 -3.44
N TYR A 52 -2.18 1.36 -3.91
CA TYR A 52 -0.85 1.06 -3.43
C TYR A 52 -0.45 1.99 -2.30
N TYR A 53 0.05 1.39 -1.21
CA TYR A 53 0.65 2.10 -0.09
C TYR A 53 2.12 1.73 -0.06
N VAL A 54 3.00 2.67 -0.39
CA VAL A 54 4.44 2.44 -0.51
C VAL A 54 5.15 3.08 0.67
N ASP A 55 5.92 2.28 1.39
CA ASP A 55 6.86 2.72 2.42
C ASP A 55 8.25 2.76 1.80
N ASP A 56 8.71 3.97 1.49
CA ASP A 56 9.94 4.31 0.79
C ASP A 56 11.13 4.55 1.73
N GLY A 57 11.06 4.05 2.97
CA GLY A 57 12.16 4.20 3.93
C GLY A 57 11.86 5.15 5.08
N TYR A 58 10.61 5.59 5.26
CA TYR A 58 10.15 6.06 6.56
C TYR A 58 10.10 4.88 7.53
N THR A 59 11.24 4.57 8.12
CA THR A 59 11.32 3.60 9.20
C THR A 59 10.28 3.99 10.26
N GLY A 60 9.46 3.04 10.72
CA GLY A 60 8.55 3.22 11.86
C GLY A 60 9.26 3.55 13.19
N ARG A 61 10.52 4.02 13.15
CA ARG A 61 11.28 4.55 14.28
C ARG A 61 11.07 6.04 14.51
N ASN A 62 10.25 6.72 13.71
CA ASN A 62 9.85 8.11 13.97
C ASN A 62 8.61 8.22 14.87
N PHE A 63 8.48 7.34 15.87
CA PHE A 63 7.66 7.69 17.03
C PHE A 63 8.46 8.72 17.83
N VAL A 64 8.40 9.98 17.40
CA VAL A 64 8.78 11.08 18.27
C VAL A 64 7.74 11.11 19.38
N GLU A 65 8.16 10.71 20.58
CA GLU A 65 7.42 10.88 21.82
C GLU A 65 6.68 12.23 21.78
N VAL A 66 5.35 12.19 21.68
CA VAL A 66 4.54 13.39 21.89
C VAL A 66 4.59 13.64 23.39
N ARG A 67 5.44 14.57 23.81
CA ARG A 67 5.34 15.19 25.13
C ARG A 67 4.24 16.23 25.14
#